data_AF-A0A7Z7QQA1-F1
#
_entry.id   AF-A0A7Z7QQA1-F1
#
_cell.length_a   1.000
_cell.length_b   1.000
_cell.length_c   1.000
_cell.angle_alpha   90.00
_cell.angle_beta   90.00
_cell.angle_gamma   90.00
#
_symmetry.space_group_name_H-M   'P 1'
#
loop_
_entity.id
_entity.type
_entity.pdbx_description
1 polymer ?
#
loop_
_entity_poly.entity_id
_entity_poly.type
_entity_poly.pdbx_seq_one_letter_code
_entity_poly.pdbx_strand_id
1 'polypeptide(L)'
;MKYHFYAVLQQENNDYNVYFPDLPGAITFGNDIEDAVFMAQDALEGHLLVKEDDGDEIPKPSEFKELVNNLEDNEQLQLVTVDTKLVRIKEENKTVNKMVTLPQYLVVLGKEKGVNFSQTLQRALKEELNI
;
A
#
# COMPACT_ATOMS: atom_id res chain seq x y z
N MET A 1 -1.45 -9.26 -3.69
CA MET A 1 -0.34 -10.12 -3.23
C MET A 1 0.66 -9.24 -2.48
N LYS A 2 1.58 -9.82 -1.70
CA LYS A 2 2.63 -9.05 -1.02
C LYS A 2 3.90 -9.03 -1.86
N TYR A 3 4.44 -7.85 -2.11
CA TYR A 3 5.66 -7.62 -2.87
C TYR A 3 6.65 -6.80 -2.05
N HIS A 4 7.94 -6.99 -2.32
CA HIS A 4 9.02 -6.20 -1.75
C HIS A 4 10.03 -5.91 -2.85
N PHE A 5 10.37 -4.64 -3.03
CA PHE A 5 11.35 -4.19 -4.00
C PHE A 5 12.22 -3.11 -3.36
N TYR A 6 13.46 -3.00 -3.82
CA TYR A 6 14.33 -1.90 -3.42
C TYR A 6 14.05 -0.67 -4.29
N ALA A 7 13.72 0.44 -3.64
CA ALA A 7 13.77 1.76 -4.24
C ALA A 7 15.18 2.33 -4.06
N VAL A 8 15.67 3.03 -5.07
CA VAL A 8 16.83 3.92 -4.95
C VAL A 8 16.30 5.32 -4.73
N LEU A 9 16.71 5.95 -3.63
CA LEU A 9 16.43 7.34 -3.31
C LEU A 9 17.69 8.13 -3.64
N GLN A 10 17.62 8.94 -4.69
CA GLN A 10 18.70 9.78 -5.15
C GLN A 10 18.46 11.21 -4.68
N GLN A 11 19.35 11.74 -3.85
CA GLN A 11 19.25 13.11 -3.37
C GLN A 11 19.62 14.08 -4.49
N GLU A 12 18.71 15.02 -4.78
CA GLU A 12 18.92 16.12 -5.72
C GLU A 12 18.53 17.45 -5.04
N ASN A 13 19.54 18.21 -4.61
CA ASN A 13 19.36 19.41 -3.80
C ASN A 13 18.61 19.12 -2.48
N ASN A 14 17.39 19.65 -2.35
CA ASN A 14 16.51 19.43 -1.21
C ASN A 14 15.52 18.29 -1.42
N ASP A 15 15.39 17.79 -2.65
CA ASP A 15 14.41 16.78 -3.01
C ASP A 15 15.09 15.41 -3.19
N TYR A 16 14.27 14.36 -3.28
CA TYR A 16 14.71 13.00 -3.53
C TYR A 16 13.95 12.45 -4.73
N ASN A 17 14.69 12.10 -5.78
CA ASN A 17 14.15 11.27 -6.85
C ASN A 17 14.13 9.81 -6.40
N VAL A 18 13.10 9.09 -6.81
CA VAL A 18 12.89 7.70 -6.44
C VAL A 18 12.65 6.87 -7.67
N TYR A 19 13.38 5.78 -7.81
CA TYR A 19 13.14 4.79 -8.86
C TYR A 19 13.41 3.37 -8.36
N PHE A 20 12.88 2.39 -9.09
CA PHE A 20 13.04 0.97 -8.77
C PHE A 20 13.87 0.29 -9.86
N PRO A 21 15.10 -0.20 -9.57
CA PRO A 21 15.96 -0.84 -10.57
C PRO A 21 15.30 -2.04 -11.28
N ASP A 22 14.51 -2.81 -10.54
CA ASP A 22 13.81 -4.00 -11.05
C ASP A 22 12.48 -3.67 -11.74
N LEU A 23 11.96 -2.44 -11.58
CA LEU A 23 10.68 -2.01 -12.15
C LEU A 23 10.85 -0.70 -12.92
N PRO A 24 11.49 -0.75 -14.11
CA PRO A 24 11.65 0.43 -14.95
C PRO A 24 10.31 1.12 -15.21
N GLY A 25 10.28 2.43 -15.02
CA GLY A 25 9.07 3.26 -15.16
C GLY A 25 8.26 3.46 -13.88
N ALA A 26 8.56 2.73 -12.80
CA ALA A 26 8.11 3.12 -11.46
C ALA A 26 9.05 4.22 -10.93
N ILE A 27 8.68 5.48 -11.17
CA ILE A 27 9.47 6.65 -10.82
C ILE A 27 8.57 7.65 -10.09
N THR A 28 9.11 8.27 -9.05
CA THR A 28 8.42 9.30 -8.26
C THR A 28 9.47 10.20 -7.59
N PHE A 29 9.04 11.16 -6.79
CA PHE A 29 9.92 12.03 -6.02
C PHE A 29 9.25 12.46 -4.71
N GLY A 30 10.04 12.94 -3.76
CA GLY A 30 9.57 13.56 -2.52
C GLY A 30 10.42 14.75 -2.12
N ASN A 31 9.85 15.65 -1.33
CA ASN A 31 10.52 16.90 -0.90
C ASN A 31 11.48 16.70 0.28
N ASP A 32 11.42 15.53 0.91
CA ASP A 32 12.34 15.05 1.93
C ASP A 32 12.34 13.52 1.92
N ILE A 33 13.14 12.90 2.81
CA ILE A 33 13.28 11.45 2.84
C ILE A 33 11.99 10.73 3.26
N GLU A 34 11.20 11.30 4.18
CA GLU A 34 9.96 10.67 4.66
C GLU A 34 8.90 10.71 3.55
N ASP A 35 8.76 11.87 2.90
CA ASP A 35 7.91 12.06 1.74
C ASP A 35 8.34 11.15 0.59
N ALA A 36 9.64 11.04 0.31
CA ALA A 36 10.14 10.18 -0.75
C ALA A 36 9.85 8.69 -0.50
N VAL A 37 10.00 8.20 0.73
CA VAL A 37 9.64 6.82 1.09
C VAL A 37 8.13 6.59 0.97
N PHE A 38 7.32 7.55 1.39
CA PHE A 38 5.87 7.49 1.24
C PHE A 38 5.46 7.43 -0.23
N MET A 39 6.02 8.33 -1.05
CA MET A 39 5.78 8.39 -2.49
C MET A 39 6.29 7.14 -3.20
N ALA A 40 7.42 6.56 -2.76
CA ALA A 40 7.94 5.29 -3.27
C ALA A 40 6.93 4.16 -3.10
N GLN A 41 6.27 4.10 -1.93
CA GLN A 41 5.25 3.10 -1.67
C GLN A 41 4.06 3.25 -2.62
N ASP A 42 3.53 4.47 -2.78
CA ASP A 42 2.42 4.75 -3.69
C ASP A 42 2.76 4.40 -5.15
N ALA A 43 3.93 4.81 -5.63
CA ALA A 43 4.41 4.49 -6.97
C ALA A 43 4.57 2.98 -7.19
N LEU A 44 5.09 2.24 -6.21
CA LEU A 44 5.23 0.79 -6.27
C LEU A 44 3.86 0.10 -6.28
N GLU A 45 2.92 0.55 -5.45
CA GLU A 45 1.55 0.04 -5.39
C GLU A 45 0.86 0.19 -6.76
N GLY A 46 0.83 1.41 -7.30
CA GLY A 46 0.20 1.69 -8.58
C GLY A 46 0.84 0.92 -9.73
N HIS A 47 2.16 0.87 -9.80
CA HIS A 47 2.87 0.19 -10.89
C HIS A 47 2.61 -1.33 -10.88
N LEU A 48 2.61 -1.96 -9.70
CA LEU A 48 2.33 -3.40 -9.57
C LEU A 48 0.87 -3.74 -9.84
N LEU A 49 -0.07 -2.88 -9.43
CA LEU A 49 -1.49 -3.07 -9.76
C LEU A 49 -1.74 -3.08 -11.26
N VAL A 50 -1.17 -2.11 -11.98
CA VAL A 50 -1.26 -2.05 -13.44
C VAL A 50 -0.69 -3.31 -14.08
N LYS A 51 0.50 -3.77 -13.64
CA LYS A 51 1.09 -5.02 -14.14
C LYS A 51 0.20 -6.24 -13.88
N GLU A 52 -0.36 -6.35 -12.67
CA GLU A 52 -1.29 -7.44 -12.35
C GLU A 52 -2.56 -7.39 -13.22
N ASP A 53 -3.10 -6.20 -13.49
CA ASP A 53 -4.34 -6.00 -14.27
C ASP A 53 -4.13 -6.28 -15.77
N ASP A 54 -2.99 -5.87 -16.31
CA ASP A 54 -2.60 -6.14 -17.70
C ASP A 54 -2.10 -7.59 -17.91
N GLY A 55 -1.86 -8.32 -16.82
CA GLY A 55 -1.34 -9.69 -16.84
C GLY A 55 0.15 -9.76 -17.20
N ASP A 56 0.87 -8.65 -17.01
CA ASP A 56 2.31 -8.56 -17.23
C ASP A 56 3.09 -9.37 -16.19
N GLU A 57 4.27 -9.87 -16.61
CA GLU A 57 5.17 -10.54 -15.69
C GLU A 57 5.78 -9.53 -14.71
N ILE A 58 5.66 -9.82 -13.41
CA ILE A 58 6.33 -9.06 -12.35
C ILE A 58 7.69 -9.71 -12.10
N PRO A 59 8.81 -8.99 -12.33
CA PRO A 59 10.14 -9.55 -12.18
C PRO A 59 10.43 -9.92 -10.72
N LYS A 60 11.38 -10.83 -10.53
CA LYS A 60 11.88 -11.15 -9.20
C LYS A 60 12.71 -9.96 -8.67
N PRO A 61 12.49 -9.52 -7.42
CA PRO A 61 13.30 -8.45 -6.83
C PRO A 61 14.76 -8.89 -6.67
N SER A 62 15.67 -7.96 -6.96
CA SER A 62 17.10 -8.10 -6.73
C SER A 62 17.43 -8.11 -5.23
N GLU A 63 18.53 -8.75 -4.86
CA GLU A 63 19.00 -8.75 -3.47
C GLU A 63 19.75 -7.45 -3.13
N PHE A 64 19.74 -7.05 -1.85
CA PHE A 64 20.48 -5.87 -1.37
C PHE A 64 21.95 -5.84 -1.85
N LYS A 65 22.63 -6.99 -1.77
CA LYS A 65 24.05 -7.12 -2.11
C LYS A 65 24.33 -6.90 -3.60
N GLU A 66 23.35 -7.17 -4.46
CA GLU A 66 23.47 -6.99 -5.90
C GLU A 66 23.37 -5.50 -6.26
N LEU A 67 22.55 -4.75 -5.52
CA LEU A 67 22.28 -3.34 -5.79
C LEU A 67 23.26 -2.38 -5.09
N VAL A 68 23.65 -2.68 -3.84
CA VAL A 68 24.45 -1.75 -3.02
C VAL A 68 25.79 -1.35 -3.64
N ASN A 69 26.37 -2.21 -4.47
CA ASN A 69 27.66 -1.95 -5.12
C ASN A 69 27.56 -0.99 -6.32
N ASN A 70 26.35 -0.70 -6.79
CA ASN A 70 26.10 0.13 -7.98
C ASN A 70 25.55 1.52 -7.63
N LEU A 71 25.51 1.89 -6.35
CA LEU A 71 24.98 3.18 -5.91
C LEU A 71 26.01 4.29 -6.09
N GLU A 72 25.52 5.48 -6.42
CA GLU A 72 26.28 6.72 -6.35
C GLU A 72 26.31 7.29 -4.92
N ASP A 73 27.20 8.26 -4.66
CA ASP A 73 27.40 8.85 -3.32
C ASP A 73 26.14 9.56 -2.77
N ASN A 74 25.25 10.03 -3.65
CA ASN A 74 23.99 10.68 -3.30
C ASN A 74 22.79 9.72 -3.34
N GLU A 75 23.03 8.42 -3.45
CA GLU A 75 21.98 7.40 -3.55
C GLU A 75 21.94 6.51 -2.31
N GLN A 76 20.73 6.09 -1.94
CA GLN A 76 20.51 5.11 -0.88
C GLN A 76 19.42 4.12 -1.27
N LEU A 77 19.54 2.89 -0.76
CA LEU A 77 18.53 1.86 -0.96
C LEU A 77 17.51 1.86 0.18
N GLN A 78 16.24 1.88 -0.19
CA GLN A 78 15.11 1.68 0.70
C GLN A 78 14.36 0.42 0.30
N LEU A 79 14.18 -0.52 1.23
CA LEU A 79 13.26 -1.64 0.99
C LEU A 79 11.82 -1.14 1.17
N VAL A 80 11.02 -1.26 0.12
CA VAL A 80 9.60 -0.88 0.11
C VAL A 80 8.76 -2.14 -0.04
N THR A 81 7.73 -2.27 0.81
CA THR A 81 6.85 -3.44 0.84
C THR A 81 5.41 -3.00 0.63
N VAL A 82 4.71 -3.70 -0.26
CA VAL A 82 3.33 -3.38 -0.61
C VAL A 82 2.46 -4.63 -0.60
N ASP A 83 1.17 -4.47 -0.28
CA ASP A 83 0.18 -5.54 -0.37
C ASP A 83 -0.94 -5.15 -1.33
N THR A 84 -0.77 -5.47 -2.62
CA THR A 84 -1.74 -5.15 -3.67
C THR A 84 -3.10 -5.79 -3.42
N LYS A 85 -3.20 -6.85 -2.58
CA LYS A 85 -4.50 -7.45 -2.23
C LYS A 85 -5.29 -6.49 -1.34
N LEU A 86 -4.62 -5.88 -0.37
CA LEU A 86 -5.24 -4.93 0.55
C LEU A 86 -5.62 -3.64 -0.19
N VAL A 87 -4.78 -3.20 -1.14
CA VAL A 87 -5.08 -2.04 -1.99
C VAL A 87 -6.31 -2.31 -2.85
N ARG A 88 -6.39 -3.45 -3.56
CA ARG A 88 -7.60 -3.83 -4.33
C ARG A 88 -8.86 -3.87 -3.47
N ILE A 89 -8.79 -4.43 -2.26
CA ILE A 89 -9.93 -4.46 -1.33
C ILE A 89 -10.38 -3.04 -0.93
N LYS A 90 -9.44 -2.11 -0.74
CA LYS A 90 -9.75 -0.71 -0.43
C LYS A 90 -10.33 0.02 -1.64
N GLU A 91 -9.71 -0.12 -2.81
CA GLU A 91 -10.14 0.56 -4.05
C GLU A 91 -11.50 0.07 -4.55
N GLU A 92 -11.78 -1.23 -4.42
CA GLU A 92 -13.04 -1.79 -4.88
C GLU A 92 -14.23 -1.08 -4.22
N ASN A 93 -14.09 -0.47 -3.03
CA ASN A 93 -15.10 0.31 -2.28
C ASN A 93 -16.53 -0.27 -2.34
N LYS A 94 -16.64 -1.55 -2.70
CA LYS A 94 -17.88 -2.23 -2.95
C LYS A 94 -18.39 -2.59 -1.59
N THR A 95 -19.42 -1.85 -1.18
CA THR A 95 -20.17 -2.24 0.00
C THR A 95 -20.81 -3.59 -0.29
N VAL A 96 -20.27 -4.64 0.34
CA VAL A 96 -20.82 -5.98 0.27
C VAL A 96 -21.79 -6.18 1.44
N ASN A 97 -22.93 -6.80 1.17
CA ASN A 97 -23.85 -7.19 2.25
C ASN A 97 -23.28 -8.42 2.97
N LYS A 98 -23.14 -8.32 4.31
CA LYS A 98 -22.72 -9.45 5.14
C LYS A 98 -23.81 -9.77 6.17
N MET A 99 -24.23 -11.03 6.22
CA MET A 99 -25.07 -11.53 7.31
C MET A 99 -24.20 -11.75 8.55
N VAL A 100 -24.65 -11.21 9.69
CA VAL A 100 -23.99 -11.32 10.99
C VAL A 100 -24.94 -11.93 12.02
N THR A 101 -24.38 -12.67 12.98
CA THR A 101 -25.13 -13.24 14.11
C THR A 101 -24.96 -12.33 15.32
N LEU A 102 -26.07 -11.88 15.90
CA LEU A 102 -26.07 -11.01 17.08
C LEU A 102 -27.08 -11.53 18.11
N PRO A 103 -26.81 -11.38 19.41
CA PRO A 103 -27.83 -11.52 20.44
C PRO A 103 -29.06 -10.65 20.14
N GLN A 104 -30.25 -11.23 20.32
CA GLN A 104 -31.52 -10.56 19.97
C GLN A 104 -31.69 -9.21 20.68
N TYR A 105 -31.26 -9.11 21.94
CA TYR A 105 -31.40 -7.88 22.73
C TYR A 105 -30.64 -6.69 22.09
N LEU A 106 -29.47 -6.93 21.47
CA LEU A 106 -28.70 -5.88 20.80
C LEU A 106 -29.40 -5.36 19.55
N VAL A 107 -30.10 -6.24 18.83
CA VAL A 107 -30.87 -5.84 17.64
C VAL A 107 -32.05 -4.96 18.04
N VAL A 108 -32.75 -5.32 19.12
CA VAL A 108 -33.89 -4.54 19.65
C VAL A 108 -33.43 -3.16 20.12
N LEU A 109 -32.48 -3.11 21.06
CA LEU A 109 -31.94 -1.88 21.62
C LEU A 109 -31.30 -0.99 20.54
N GLY A 110 -30.59 -1.58 19.59
CA GLY A 110 -29.97 -0.85 18.49
C GLY A 110 -30.99 -0.20 17.56
N LYS A 111 -32.09 -0.90 17.24
CA LYS A 111 -33.18 -0.33 16.43
C LYS A 111 -33.90 0.80 17.17
N GLU A 112 -34.21 0.62 18.46
CA GLU A 112 -34.86 1.65 19.29
C GLU A 112 -34.02 2.93 19.37
N LYS A 113 -32.69 2.80 19.43
CA LYS A 113 -31.76 3.93 19.47
C LYS A 113 -31.35 4.46 18.09
N GLY A 114 -31.87 3.90 17.00
CA GLY A 114 -31.53 4.34 15.65
C GLY A 114 -30.08 4.05 15.23
N VAL A 115 -29.46 2.99 15.78
CA VAL A 115 -28.08 2.61 15.48
C VAL A 115 -27.95 2.15 14.02
N ASN A 116 -26.99 2.73 13.29
CA ASN A 116 -26.57 2.21 12.00
C ASN A 116 -25.63 1.01 12.21
N PHE A 117 -26.18 -0.20 12.12
CA PHE A 117 -25.42 -1.44 12.33
C PHE A 117 -24.26 -1.60 11.33
N SER A 118 -24.45 -1.23 10.07
CA SER A 118 -23.40 -1.33 9.03
C SER A 118 -22.23 -0.40 9.36
N GLN A 119 -22.52 0.87 9.66
CA GLN A 119 -21.49 1.84 10.02
C GLN A 119 -20.79 1.49 11.34
N THR A 120 -21.55 0.98 12.31
CA THR A 120 -21.00 0.53 13.60
C THR A 120 -20.03 -0.63 13.41
N LEU A 121 -20.40 -1.62 12.58
CA LEU A 121 -19.52 -2.75 12.24
C LEU A 121 -18.28 -2.29 11.48
N GLN A 122 -18.43 -1.41 10.49
CA GLN A 122 -17.29 -0.86 9.73
C GLN A 122 -16.31 -0.13 10.65
N ARG A 123 -16.81 0.70 11.56
CA ARG A 123 -15.95 1.41 12.53
C ARG A 123 -15.19 0.43 13.44
N ALA A 124 -15.89 -0.54 14.03
CA ALA A 124 -15.25 -1.54 14.89
C ALA A 124 -14.19 -2.37 14.15
N LEU A 125 -14.46 -2.76 12.88
CA LEU A 125 -13.49 -3.50 12.08
C LEU A 125 -12.25 -2.67 11.74
N LYS A 126 -12.40 -1.37 11.45
CA LYS A 126 -11.26 -0.47 11.22
C LYS A 126 -10.37 -0.35 12.47
N GLU A 127 -11.01 -0.16 13.63
CA GLU A 127 -10.33 -0.13 14.93
C GLU A 127 -9.54 -1.45 15.18
N GLU A 128 -10.15 -2.61 14.99
CA GLU A 128 -9.49 -3.92 15.19
C GLU A 128 -8.35 -4.21 14.20
N LEU A 129 -8.47 -3.72 12.97
CA LEU A 129 -7.48 -3.91 11.91
C LEU A 129 -6.37 -2.84 11.93
N ASN A 130 -6.46 -1.84 12.82
CA ASN A 130 -5.56 -0.68 12.88
C ASN A 130 -5.46 0.07 11.54
N ILE A 131 -6.60 0.35 10.91
CA ILE A 131 -6.71 1.10 9.64
C ILE A 131 -7.68 2.29 9.71
#